data_AF-A0A9P7EXN0-F1
#
_entry.id   AF-A0A9P7EXN0-F1
#
_cell.length_a   1.000
_cell.length_b   1.000
_cell.length_c   1.000
_cell.angle_alpha   90.00
_cell.angle_beta   90.00
_cell.angle_gamma   90.00
#
_symmetry.space_group_name_H-M   'P 1'
#
loop_
_entity.id
_entity.type
_entity.pdbx_description
1 polymer ?
#
loop_
_entity_poly.entity_id
_entity_poly.type
_entity_poly.pdbx_seq_one_letter_code
_entity_poly.pdbx_strand_id
1 'polypeptide(L)'
;MVFYAYVKYVTDNSGYRYVITFASREVADEWWRAVSTSTVTTFVTSVQRVNAQFYTHNVGVANAADSLTTTGVAPQFLGKVFFTFLNDLGGRGLSIIPPLKDFTDHISGNSFFIRSKVAPYDYWYYPTSSNTTNAVYVSRTERTRFTVSLTSGTAGTVMIGSDDVVITLTTSDLSVNVDATTAQVILSLAPLTGLTLSTLLTNFTVGSSLSVNSETVKELLYTVNGEEWELA
;
A
#
# COMPACT_ATOMS: atom_id res chain seq x y z
N MET A 1 -1.59 13.35 2.87
CA MET A 1 -1.27 13.64 4.29
C MET A 1 0.17 13.22 4.53
N VAL A 2 0.93 13.99 5.31
CA VAL A 2 2.32 13.63 5.67
C VAL A 2 2.34 12.27 6.37
N PHE A 3 3.35 11.47 6.07
CA PHE A 3 3.57 10.17 6.68
C PHE A 3 4.88 10.19 7.48
N TYR A 4 4.88 9.60 8.67
CA TYR A 4 6.04 9.57 9.55
C TYR A 4 6.44 8.12 9.85
N ALA A 5 7.75 7.88 9.88
CA ALA A 5 8.32 6.63 10.33
C ALA A 5 9.53 6.88 11.23
N TYR A 6 9.86 5.92 12.08
CA TYR A 6 11.13 5.90 12.80
C TYR A 6 12.15 5.08 12.04
N VAL A 7 13.41 5.48 12.10
CA VAL A 7 14.56 4.60 11.81
C VAL A 7 15.51 4.60 13.01
N LYS A 8 15.92 3.41 13.41
CA LYS A 8 16.74 3.18 14.60
C LYS A 8 18.03 2.43 14.25
N TYR A 9 19.13 2.82 14.89
CA TYR A 9 20.36 2.04 14.88
C TYR A 9 20.18 0.63 15.48
N VAL A 10 20.67 -0.38 14.76
CA VAL A 10 20.47 -1.79 15.14
C VAL A 10 21.30 -2.21 16.36
N THR A 11 22.46 -1.62 16.60
CA THR A 11 23.40 -2.13 17.62
C THR A 11 23.24 -1.48 19.00
N ASP A 12 22.61 -0.31 19.09
CA ASP A 12 22.38 0.36 20.37
C ASP A 12 20.96 0.89 20.51
N ASN A 13 20.68 1.54 21.65
CA ASN A 13 19.40 2.21 21.91
C ASN A 13 19.54 3.72 22.10
N SER A 14 20.73 4.28 21.85
CA SER A 14 21.07 5.65 22.19
C SER A 14 21.18 6.52 20.95
N GLY A 15 22.09 6.18 20.03
CA GLY A 15 22.48 7.06 18.93
C GLY A 15 21.76 6.77 17.62
N TYR A 16 21.93 7.69 16.67
CA TYR A 16 21.53 7.52 15.26
C TYR A 16 20.09 7.07 15.09
N ARG A 17 19.19 7.79 15.75
CA ARG A 17 17.75 7.61 15.61
C ARG A 17 17.20 8.81 14.86
N TYR A 18 16.30 8.54 13.91
CA TYR A 18 15.69 9.59 13.13
C TYR A 18 14.18 9.39 13.07
N VAL A 19 13.46 10.50 13.01
CA VAL A 19 12.12 10.52 12.40
C VAL A 19 12.30 10.84 10.93
N ILE A 20 11.78 9.96 10.09
CA ILE A 20 11.65 10.19 8.66
C ILE A 20 10.29 10.82 8.42
N THR A 21 10.27 11.95 7.73
CA THR A 21 9.05 12.62 7.29
C THR A 21 8.93 12.50 5.78
N PHE A 22 7.83 11.93 5.32
CA PHE A 22 7.52 11.73 3.92
C PHE A 22 6.32 12.59 3.52
N ALA A 23 6.33 13.15 2.31
CA ALA A 23 5.22 13.92 1.76
C ALA A 23 3.89 13.14 1.75
N SER A 24 3.96 11.82 1.58
CA SER A 24 2.84 10.90 1.69
C SER A 24 3.30 9.48 2.02
N ARG A 25 2.35 8.57 2.23
CA ARG A 25 2.67 7.16 2.45
C ARG A 25 3.25 6.52 1.18
N GLU A 26 2.70 6.86 0.03
CA GLU A 26 3.14 6.36 -1.27
C GLU A 26 4.62 6.71 -1.49
N VAL A 27 5.03 7.94 -1.15
CA VAL A 27 6.44 8.37 -1.17
C VAL A 27 7.32 7.55 -0.24
N ALA A 28 6.81 7.10 0.91
CA ALA A 28 7.56 6.25 1.85
C ALA A 28 7.82 4.85 1.28
N ASP A 29 6.81 4.26 0.65
CA ASP A 29 6.93 2.95 0.00
C ASP A 29 7.83 3.02 -1.24
N GLU A 30 7.73 4.08 -2.05
CA GLU A 30 8.63 4.35 -3.18
C GLU A 30 10.08 4.57 -2.73
N TRP A 31 10.31 5.36 -1.67
CA TRP A 31 11.65 5.55 -1.10
C TRP A 31 12.23 4.23 -0.61
N TRP A 32 11.44 3.44 0.12
CA TRP A 32 11.89 2.13 0.59
C TRP A 32 12.23 1.19 -0.56
N ARG A 33 11.41 1.17 -1.62
CA ARG A 33 11.71 0.37 -2.82
C ARG A 33 13.03 0.81 -3.44
N ALA A 34 13.25 2.10 -3.61
CA ALA A 34 14.51 2.63 -4.15
C ALA A 34 15.73 2.24 -3.30
N VAL A 35 15.63 2.31 -1.97
CA VAL A 35 16.71 1.91 -1.05
C VAL A 35 16.98 0.40 -1.12
N SER A 36 15.93 -0.42 -1.01
CA SER A 36 16.04 -1.89 -0.94
C SER A 36 16.42 -2.55 -2.27
N THR A 37 16.18 -1.89 -3.40
CA THR A 37 16.61 -2.37 -4.72
C THR A 37 17.76 -1.54 -5.31
N SER A 38 18.42 -0.71 -4.50
CA SER A 38 19.54 0.11 -4.97
C SER A 38 20.72 -0.75 -5.42
N THR A 39 21.52 -0.22 -6.34
CA THR A 39 22.80 -0.86 -6.74
C THR A 39 23.88 -0.73 -5.67
N VAL A 40 23.68 0.16 -4.70
CA VAL A 40 24.59 0.40 -3.57
C VAL A 40 24.28 -0.60 -2.45
N THR A 41 24.91 -1.76 -2.52
CA THR A 41 24.62 -2.92 -1.66
C THR A 41 24.75 -2.66 -0.15
N THR A 42 25.56 -1.67 0.26
CA THR A 42 25.66 -1.26 1.67
C THR A 42 24.34 -0.72 2.21
N PHE A 43 23.54 -0.01 1.40
CA PHE A 43 22.21 0.45 1.80
C PHE A 43 21.19 -0.69 1.87
N VAL A 44 21.21 -1.58 0.87
CA VAL A 44 20.33 -2.76 0.82
C VAL A 44 20.49 -3.66 2.06
N THR A 45 21.74 -3.83 2.50
CA THR A 45 22.05 -4.67 3.67
C THR A 45 21.90 -3.92 5.00
N SER A 46 22.25 -2.63 5.03
CA SER A 46 22.18 -1.81 6.24
C SER A 46 20.75 -1.47 6.65
N VAL A 47 19.93 -0.98 5.72
CA VAL A 47 18.60 -0.43 6.01
C VAL A 47 17.55 -1.52 5.84
N GLN A 48 16.79 -1.78 6.91
CA GLN A 48 15.74 -2.80 6.91
C GLN A 48 14.41 -2.19 7.31
N ARG A 49 13.34 -2.54 6.61
CA ARG A 49 11.97 -2.17 6.96
C ARG A 49 11.39 -3.25 7.85
N VAL A 50 11.01 -2.88 9.07
CA VAL A 50 10.36 -3.79 10.02
C VAL A 50 8.85 -3.76 9.81
N ASN A 51 8.28 -2.57 9.62
CA ASN A 51 6.91 -2.35 9.18
C ASN A 51 6.79 -0.98 8.51
N ALA A 52 5.58 -0.67 8.05
CA ALA A 52 5.10 0.63 7.60
C ALA A 52 5.81 1.87 8.20
N GLN A 53 5.93 1.94 9.52
CA GLN A 53 6.38 3.11 10.27
C GLN A 53 7.66 2.88 11.08
N PHE A 54 8.30 1.72 10.91
CA PHE A 54 9.50 1.38 11.67
C PHE A 54 10.54 0.71 10.79
N TYR A 55 11.71 1.31 10.76
CA TYR A 55 12.89 0.87 10.04
C TYR A 55 14.05 0.72 11.01
N THR A 56 15.04 -0.05 10.61
CA THR A 56 16.33 -0.11 11.27
C THR A 56 17.45 0.16 10.26
N HIS A 57 18.60 0.58 10.76
CA HIS A 57 19.79 0.72 9.94
C HIS A 57 21.06 0.35 10.70
N ASN A 58 22.15 0.04 10.01
CA ASN A 58 23.48 -0.10 10.60
C ASN A 58 24.39 1.06 10.13
N VAL A 59 24.56 2.07 10.97
CA VAL A 59 25.38 3.25 10.64
C VAL A 59 26.85 2.93 10.37
N GLY A 60 27.37 1.83 10.93
CA GLY A 60 28.72 1.37 10.59
C GLY A 60 28.87 0.85 9.15
N VAL A 61 27.74 0.62 8.46
CA VAL A 61 27.70 0.16 7.06
C VAL A 61 27.14 1.25 6.14
N ALA A 62 25.99 1.81 6.47
CA ALA A 62 25.39 2.94 5.77
C ALA A 62 24.36 3.64 6.67
N ASN A 63 24.39 4.96 6.71
CA ASN A 63 23.38 5.74 7.41
C ASN A 63 22.18 5.98 6.49
N ALA A 64 21.00 5.49 6.89
CA ALA A 64 19.74 5.72 6.17
C ALA A 64 19.48 7.18 5.75
N ALA A 65 19.91 8.17 6.54
CA ALA A 65 19.75 9.59 6.20
C ALA A 65 20.55 9.99 4.93
N ASP A 66 21.68 9.34 4.67
CA ASP A 66 22.54 9.59 3.51
C ASP A 66 21.93 9.03 2.21
N SER A 67 20.80 8.30 2.28
CA SER A 67 20.11 7.77 1.10
C SER A 67 19.65 8.86 0.14
N LEU A 68 19.40 10.08 0.64
CA LEU A 68 18.93 11.22 -0.15
C LEU A 68 20.07 11.96 -0.89
N THR A 69 21.32 11.70 -0.52
CA THR A 69 22.49 12.36 -1.12
C THR A 69 23.43 11.39 -1.83
N THR A 70 23.29 10.09 -1.55
CA THR A 70 24.11 9.04 -2.17
C THR A 70 23.59 8.70 -3.58
N THR A 71 24.43 8.90 -4.59
CA THR A 71 24.12 8.52 -5.98
C THR A 71 23.82 7.02 -6.08
N GLY A 72 22.74 6.67 -6.80
CA GLY A 72 22.32 5.28 -6.98
C GLY A 72 21.44 4.72 -5.87
N VAL A 73 21.08 5.52 -4.86
CA VAL A 73 20.17 5.12 -3.77
C VAL A 73 18.79 5.79 -3.94
N ALA A 74 18.61 6.99 -3.39
CA ALA A 74 17.32 7.68 -3.38
C ALA A 74 17.38 9.21 -3.53
N PRO A 75 18.33 9.82 -4.27
CA PRO A 75 18.43 11.29 -4.38
C PRO A 75 17.22 11.96 -5.04
N GLN A 76 16.47 11.23 -5.87
CA GLN A 76 15.22 11.69 -6.49
C GLN A 76 14.10 12.02 -5.47
N PHE A 77 14.26 11.62 -4.21
CA PHE A 77 13.33 11.91 -3.12
C PHE A 77 13.69 13.17 -2.32
N LEU A 78 14.75 13.88 -2.69
CA LEU A 78 15.10 15.17 -2.09
C LEU A 78 13.93 16.17 -2.25
N GLY A 79 13.54 16.82 -1.15
CA GLY A 79 12.37 17.71 -1.11
C GLY A 79 11.02 17.00 -0.90
N LYS A 80 10.98 15.66 -0.98
CA LYS A 80 9.79 14.84 -0.63
C LYS A 80 9.97 14.05 0.66
N VAL A 81 11.23 13.81 1.05
CA VAL A 81 11.63 13.07 2.25
C VAL A 81 12.70 13.87 2.99
N PHE A 82 12.63 13.90 4.31
CA PHE A 82 13.72 14.41 5.14
C PHE A 82 13.82 13.65 6.47
N PHE A 83 15.01 13.69 7.06
CA PHE A 83 15.35 13.00 8.30
C PHE A 83 15.57 14.05 9.40
N THR A 84 14.89 13.88 10.52
CA THR A 84 15.13 14.68 11.73
C THR A 84 15.85 13.80 12.75
N PHE A 85 17.08 14.17 13.09
CA PHE A 85 17.86 13.48 14.12
C PHE A 85 17.19 13.62 15.48
N LEU A 86 17.04 12.51 16.20
CA LEU A 86 16.45 12.47 17.53
C LEU A 86 17.51 12.60 18.62
N ASN A 87 17.13 13.19 19.74
CA ASN A 87 17.96 13.23 20.94
C ASN A 87 18.28 11.81 21.43
N ASP A 88 19.47 11.64 22.01
CA ASP A 88 19.91 10.42 22.68
C ASP A 88 18.95 9.99 23.81
N LEU A 89 19.03 8.71 24.22
CA LEU A 89 18.12 8.12 25.19
C LEU A 89 18.25 8.86 26.53
N GLY A 90 17.13 9.36 27.05
CA GLY A 90 17.10 10.20 28.27
C GLY A 90 17.09 11.71 28.00
N GLY A 91 17.26 12.14 26.75
CA GLY A 91 16.95 13.50 26.33
C GLY A 91 15.45 13.79 26.51
N ARG A 92 15.11 14.98 27.04
CA ARG A 92 13.72 15.43 27.25
C ARG A 92 13.04 15.82 25.93
N GLY A 93 12.92 14.88 25.00
CA GLY A 93 12.23 15.06 23.72
C GLY A 93 10.78 14.58 23.76
N LEU A 94 9.88 15.30 23.10
CA LEU A 94 8.52 14.83 22.84
C LEU A 94 8.54 13.66 21.85
N SER A 95 7.65 12.68 22.03
CA SER A 95 7.39 11.66 21.01
C SER A 95 6.83 12.36 19.76
N ILE A 96 7.51 12.22 18.63
CA ILE A 96 7.29 13.09 17.45
C ILE A 96 6.19 12.57 16.54
N ILE A 97 5.83 11.29 16.60
CA ILE A 97 4.81 10.74 15.71
C ILE A 97 3.42 10.87 16.39
N PRO A 98 2.44 11.52 15.74
CA PRO A 98 1.03 11.51 16.16
C PRO A 98 0.52 10.07 16.37
N PRO A 99 -0.60 9.86 17.10
CA PRO A 99 -1.13 8.52 17.33
C PRO A 99 -1.18 7.71 16.02
N LEU A 100 -0.63 6.50 16.10
CA LEU A 100 -0.53 5.55 14.99
C LEU A 100 -1.93 5.40 14.39
N LYS A 101 -2.10 5.84 13.15
CA LYS A 101 -3.20 5.35 12.33
C LYS A 101 -2.80 3.94 11.94
N ASP A 102 -3.71 2.97 12.02
CA ASP A 102 -3.44 1.64 11.49
C ASP A 102 -3.14 1.77 9.98
N PHE A 103 -1.86 1.78 9.63
CA PHE A 103 -1.39 1.84 8.26
C PHE A 103 -1.16 0.42 7.78
N THR A 104 -2.05 -0.03 6.92
CA THR A 104 -1.94 -1.31 6.23
C THR A 104 -0.67 -1.33 5.38
N ASP A 105 0.11 -2.40 5.51
CA ASP A 105 1.33 -2.54 4.75
C ASP A 105 1.05 -3.17 3.39
N HIS A 106 1.30 -2.42 2.31
CA HIS A 106 1.00 -2.82 0.93
C HIS A 106 2.01 -3.86 0.42
N ILE A 107 2.04 -5.03 1.05
CA ILE A 107 2.94 -6.13 0.71
C ILE A 107 2.31 -7.02 -0.35
N SER A 108 3.05 -7.28 -1.42
CA SER A 108 2.67 -8.22 -2.49
C SER A 108 2.39 -9.61 -1.93
N GLY A 109 1.24 -10.17 -2.26
CA GLY A 109 0.80 -11.50 -1.82
C GLY A 109 -0.01 -11.50 -0.53
N ASN A 110 -0.17 -10.34 0.13
CA ASN A 110 -1.06 -10.23 1.28
C ASN A 110 -2.53 -10.07 0.86
N SER A 111 -3.43 -10.34 1.79
CA SER A 111 -4.87 -10.15 1.60
C SER A 111 -5.36 -8.89 2.31
N PHE A 112 -6.19 -8.12 1.60
CA PHE A 112 -6.67 -6.81 1.99
C PHE A 112 -8.19 -6.73 1.84
N PHE A 113 -8.83 -5.90 2.66
CA PHE A 113 -10.09 -5.30 2.27
C PHE A 113 -9.80 -4.10 1.36
N ILE A 114 -10.65 -3.83 0.38
CA ILE A 114 -10.54 -2.63 -0.46
C ILE A 114 -11.72 -1.73 -0.11
N ARG A 115 -11.44 -0.48 0.30
CA ARG A 115 -12.48 0.45 0.76
C ARG A 115 -12.32 1.85 0.21
N SER A 116 -13.41 2.60 0.17
CA SER A 116 -13.40 4.00 -0.27
C SER A 116 -12.70 4.88 0.77
N LYS A 117 -11.80 5.77 0.31
CA LYS A 117 -11.13 6.76 1.17
C LYS A 117 -12.08 7.89 1.58
N VAL A 118 -13.05 8.22 0.73
CA VAL A 118 -14.04 9.28 0.98
C VAL A 118 -15.22 8.79 1.82
N ALA A 119 -15.56 7.50 1.72
CA ALA A 119 -16.59 6.84 2.51
C ALA A 119 -16.03 5.55 3.15
N PRO A 120 -15.32 5.62 4.30
CA PRO A 120 -14.57 4.48 4.86
C PRO A 120 -15.39 3.26 5.31
N TYR A 121 -16.71 3.33 5.19
CA TYR A 121 -17.64 2.21 5.42
C TYR A 121 -18.02 1.49 4.13
N ASP A 122 -17.70 2.03 2.95
CA ASP A 122 -18.00 1.44 1.65
C ASP A 122 -16.83 0.51 1.25
N TYR A 123 -17.07 -0.80 1.24
CA TYR A 123 -16.10 -1.85 0.97
C TYR A 123 -16.43 -2.64 -0.30
N TRP A 124 -15.41 -3.12 -0.99
CA TRP A 124 -15.57 -4.12 -2.05
C TRP A 124 -16.11 -5.41 -1.47
N TYR A 125 -17.14 -5.96 -2.12
CA TYR A 125 -17.89 -7.10 -1.67
C TYR A 125 -18.25 -8.03 -2.84
N TYR A 126 -17.97 -9.32 -2.66
CA TYR A 126 -18.39 -10.38 -3.56
C TYR A 126 -19.36 -11.32 -2.82
N PRO A 127 -20.64 -11.40 -3.22
CA PRO A 127 -21.62 -12.26 -2.59
C PRO A 127 -21.36 -13.73 -2.93
N THR A 128 -20.99 -14.52 -1.92
CA THR A 128 -20.63 -15.94 -2.07
C THR A 128 -21.85 -16.88 -2.08
N SER A 129 -23.04 -16.39 -1.70
CA SER A 129 -24.26 -17.19 -1.65
C SER A 129 -24.96 -17.24 -3.02
N SER A 130 -24.70 -18.33 -3.75
CA SER A 130 -25.43 -18.90 -4.90
C SER A 130 -25.74 -18.01 -6.13
N ASN A 131 -25.04 -18.33 -7.22
CA ASN A 131 -25.53 -18.48 -8.60
C ASN A 131 -26.09 -17.30 -9.42
N THR A 132 -25.96 -16.04 -9.04
CA THR A 132 -26.57 -14.98 -9.87
C THR A 132 -25.58 -14.09 -10.60
N THR A 133 -24.41 -13.75 -10.07
CA THR A 133 -23.42 -12.92 -10.79
C THR A 133 -22.00 -13.17 -10.33
N ASN A 134 -21.04 -13.06 -11.25
CA ASN A 134 -19.61 -12.95 -10.91
C ASN A 134 -19.23 -11.50 -10.54
N ALA A 135 -20.19 -10.62 -10.28
CA ALA A 135 -19.94 -9.20 -10.07
C ALA A 135 -19.42 -8.91 -8.66
N VAL A 136 -18.49 -7.95 -8.58
CA VAL A 136 -18.04 -7.34 -7.33
C VAL A 136 -18.83 -6.07 -7.13
N TYR A 137 -19.32 -5.85 -5.92
CA TYR A 137 -20.16 -4.73 -5.54
C TYR A 137 -19.47 -3.89 -4.46
N VAL A 138 -20.12 -2.81 -4.08
CA VAL A 138 -19.79 -2.01 -2.90
C VAL A 138 -20.88 -2.21 -1.85
N SER A 139 -20.49 -2.63 -0.66
CA SER A 139 -21.39 -2.80 0.50
C SER A 139 -20.90 -2.01 1.70
N ARG A 140 -21.85 -1.63 2.57
CA ARG A 140 -21.59 -1.03 3.89
C ARG A 140 -21.63 -2.03 5.04
N THR A 141 -22.23 -3.18 4.80
CA THR A 141 -22.52 -4.20 5.81
C THR A 141 -21.64 -5.42 5.65
N GLU A 142 -21.21 -5.70 4.41
CA GLU A 142 -20.39 -6.84 4.06
C GLU A 142 -19.09 -6.40 3.38
N ARG A 143 -18.08 -7.28 3.42
CA ARG A 143 -16.75 -7.00 2.85
C ARG A 143 -16.04 -8.28 2.47
N THR A 144 -15.29 -8.24 1.37
CA THR A 144 -14.53 -9.39 0.87
C THR A 144 -13.04 -9.11 0.93
N ARG A 145 -12.26 -10.11 1.35
CA ARG A 145 -10.80 -10.06 1.26
C ARG A 145 -10.34 -10.48 -0.12
N PHE A 146 -9.40 -9.71 -0.66
CA PHE A 146 -8.72 -9.99 -1.90
C PHE A 146 -7.22 -10.07 -1.67
N THR A 147 -6.57 -11.02 -2.30
CA THR A 147 -5.12 -11.07 -2.35
C THR A 147 -4.64 -10.15 -3.46
N VAL A 148 -3.76 -9.20 -3.13
CA VAL A 148 -3.17 -8.27 -4.10
C VAL A 148 -1.70 -8.60 -4.24
N SER A 149 -1.28 -8.94 -5.45
CA SER A 149 0.07 -9.42 -5.75
C SER A 149 0.64 -8.69 -6.95
N LEU A 150 1.96 -8.52 -6.98
CA LEU A 150 2.66 -8.07 -8.17
C LEU A 150 2.48 -9.08 -9.31
N THR A 151 2.24 -8.59 -10.52
CA THR A 151 2.26 -9.44 -11.73
C THR A 151 3.66 -9.97 -12.02
N SER A 152 4.69 -9.19 -11.66
CA SER A 152 6.09 -9.59 -11.74
C SER A 152 6.85 -9.16 -10.48
N GLY A 153 7.66 -10.08 -9.94
CA GLY A 153 8.42 -9.85 -8.71
C GLY A 153 8.15 -10.90 -7.64
N THR A 154 8.68 -10.68 -6.44
CA THR A 154 8.62 -11.63 -5.33
C THR A 154 7.51 -11.26 -4.36
N ALA A 155 6.78 -12.26 -3.84
CA ALA A 155 5.91 -12.07 -2.68
C ALA A 155 6.70 -11.48 -1.50
N GLY A 156 6.07 -10.68 -0.66
CA GLY A 156 6.75 -9.96 0.42
C GLY A 156 7.34 -8.61 0.02
N THR A 157 7.33 -8.26 -1.27
CA THR A 157 7.80 -6.95 -1.74
C THR A 157 6.76 -5.87 -1.48
N VAL A 158 7.19 -4.71 -0.98
CA VAL A 158 6.34 -3.52 -0.77
C VAL A 158 5.91 -2.92 -2.10
N MET A 159 4.63 -3.05 -2.47
CA MET A 159 4.06 -2.55 -3.72
C MET A 159 4.04 -1.01 -3.76
N ILE A 160 4.35 -0.44 -4.92
CA ILE A 160 4.35 1.01 -5.19
C ILE A 160 3.42 1.35 -6.35
N GLY A 161 3.05 2.63 -6.51
CA GLY A 161 2.00 3.05 -7.44
C GLY A 161 2.21 2.62 -8.90
N SER A 162 3.46 2.53 -9.35
CA SER A 162 3.83 2.11 -10.70
C SER A 162 3.85 0.61 -10.94
N ASP A 163 3.71 -0.21 -9.89
CA ASP A 163 3.79 -1.65 -10.02
C ASP A 163 2.52 -2.21 -10.67
N ASP A 164 2.68 -3.12 -11.63
CA ASP A 164 1.59 -3.94 -12.15
C ASP A 164 1.15 -4.97 -11.10
N VAL A 165 -0.15 -5.05 -10.86
CA VAL A 165 -0.76 -5.90 -9.84
C VAL A 165 -1.88 -6.76 -10.40
N VAL A 166 -2.08 -7.90 -9.76
CA VAL A 166 -3.26 -8.77 -9.91
C VAL A 166 -4.01 -8.84 -8.60
N ILE A 167 -5.34 -8.87 -8.69
CA ILE A 167 -6.23 -8.97 -7.53
C ILE A 167 -6.98 -10.28 -7.66
N THR A 168 -6.81 -11.17 -6.70
CA THR A 168 -7.46 -12.47 -6.68
C THR A 168 -8.36 -12.62 -5.45
N LEU A 169 -9.43 -13.38 -5.59
CA LEU A 169 -10.27 -13.74 -4.46
C LEU A 169 -9.46 -14.67 -3.54
N THR A 170 -9.45 -14.42 -2.23
CA THR A 170 -8.63 -15.23 -1.31
C THR A 170 -9.08 -16.70 -1.22
N THR A 171 -10.32 -17.01 -1.62
CA THR A 171 -10.93 -18.35 -1.50
C THR A 171 -10.96 -19.14 -2.81
N SER A 172 -10.49 -18.60 -3.93
CA SER A 172 -10.47 -19.29 -5.23
C SER A 172 -9.44 -18.69 -6.19
N ASP A 173 -9.25 -19.30 -7.35
CA ASP A 173 -8.36 -18.76 -8.40
C ASP A 173 -9.03 -17.68 -9.28
N LEU A 174 -10.16 -17.14 -8.85
CA LEU A 174 -10.84 -16.07 -9.57
C LEU A 174 -10.14 -14.73 -9.32
N SER A 175 -9.92 -13.99 -10.39
CA SER A 175 -9.29 -12.68 -10.40
C SER A 175 -10.27 -11.58 -10.78
N VAL A 176 -10.03 -10.38 -10.27
CA VAL A 176 -10.76 -9.18 -10.68
C VAL A 176 -10.53 -8.91 -12.16
N ASN A 177 -11.63 -8.65 -12.87
CA ASN A 177 -11.67 -8.24 -14.26
C ASN A 177 -12.80 -7.22 -14.46
N VAL A 178 -12.91 -6.68 -15.67
CA VAL A 178 -13.90 -5.67 -16.04
C VAL A 178 -14.71 -6.21 -17.21
N ASP A 179 -16.03 -6.21 -17.05
CA ASP A 179 -16.93 -6.53 -18.15
C ASP A 179 -16.82 -5.45 -19.24
N ALA A 180 -16.46 -5.86 -20.47
CA ALA A 180 -16.18 -4.93 -21.56
C ALA A 180 -17.41 -4.13 -22.03
N THR A 181 -18.62 -4.57 -21.70
CA THR A 181 -19.87 -3.94 -22.15
C THR A 181 -20.40 -2.95 -21.11
N THR A 182 -20.34 -3.35 -19.84
CA THR A 182 -20.96 -2.61 -18.74
C THR A 182 -19.96 -1.85 -17.88
N ALA A 183 -18.66 -2.09 -18.06
CA ALA A 183 -17.58 -1.64 -17.17
C ALA A 183 -17.73 -2.14 -15.72
N GLN A 184 -18.65 -3.05 -15.46
CA GLN A 184 -18.87 -3.66 -14.15
C GLN A 184 -17.65 -4.49 -13.77
N VAL A 185 -17.22 -4.35 -12.51
CA VAL A 185 -16.17 -5.19 -11.96
C VAL A 185 -16.72 -6.58 -11.71
N ILE A 186 -16.01 -7.58 -12.22
CA ILE A 186 -16.38 -8.98 -12.16
C ILE A 186 -15.19 -9.84 -11.71
N LEU A 187 -15.48 -11.10 -11.39
CA LEU A 187 -14.51 -12.14 -11.13
C LEU A 187 -14.45 -13.12 -12.31
N SER A 188 -13.25 -13.41 -12.77
CA SER A 188 -13.00 -14.38 -13.85
C SER A 188 -11.67 -15.09 -13.67
N LEU A 189 -11.48 -16.23 -14.37
CA LEU A 189 -10.20 -16.95 -14.33
C LEU A 189 -9.05 -16.13 -14.94
N ALA A 190 -9.33 -15.30 -15.94
CA ALA A 190 -8.34 -14.39 -16.49
C ALA A 190 -8.30 -13.09 -15.66
N PRO A 191 -7.13 -12.64 -15.20
CA PRO A 191 -7.02 -11.37 -14.49
C PRO A 191 -7.13 -10.17 -15.43
N LEU A 192 -7.52 -9.01 -14.87
CA LEU A 192 -7.32 -7.72 -15.53
C LEU A 192 -5.83 -7.48 -15.78
N THR A 193 -5.46 -7.19 -17.02
CA THR A 193 -4.08 -6.88 -17.39
C THR A 193 -3.83 -5.38 -17.39
N GLY A 194 -2.58 -4.97 -17.13
CA GLY A 194 -2.19 -3.55 -17.11
C GLY A 194 -2.79 -2.75 -15.96
N LEU A 195 -3.31 -3.42 -14.92
CA LEU A 195 -3.72 -2.78 -13.68
C LEU A 195 -2.48 -2.50 -12.84
N THR A 196 -2.20 -1.22 -12.57
CA THR A 196 -1.16 -0.82 -11.62
C THR A 196 -1.75 -0.62 -10.24
N LEU A 197 -0.94 -0.61 -9.18
CA LEU A 197 -1.43 -0.25 -7.86
C LEU A 197 -2.06 1.16 -7.85
N SER A 198 -1.48 2.14 -8.54
CA SER A 198 -2.07 3.48 -8.61
C SER A 198 -3.45 3.47 -9.25
N THR A 199 -3.63 2.77 -10.37
CA THR A 199 -4.92 2.68 -11.06
C THR A 199 -5.93 1.84 -10.28
N LEU A 200 -5.50 0.85 -9.49
CA LEU A 200 -6.37 0.19 -8.50
C LEU A 200 -7.00 1.21 -7.54
N LEU A 201 -6.20 2.18 -7.08
CA LEU A 201 -6.65 3.13 -6.07
C LEU A 201 -7.46 4.30 -6.64
N THR A 202 -7.53 4.47 -7.96
CA THR A 202 -8.19 5.65 -8.58
C THR A 202 -9.16 5.33 -9.70
N ASN A 203 -9.15 4.14 -10.29
CA ASN A 203 -9.91 3.86 -11.52
C ASN A 203 -11.21 3.08 -11.29
N PHE A 204 -11.78 3.18 -10.09
CA PHE A 204 -13.04 2.52 -9.76
C PHE A 204 -14.03 3.52 -9.16
N THR A 205 -15.30 3.40 -9.51
CA THR A 205 -16.35 4.28 -9.02
C THR A 205 -17.57 3.48 -8.59
N VAL A 206 -18.43 4.13 -7.82
CA VAL A 206 -19.66 3.57 -7.31
C VAL A 206 -20.81 3.91 -8.25
N GLY A 207 -21.51 2.89 -8.73
CA GLY A 207 -22.67 3.05 -9.61
C GLY A 207 -24.00 3.06 -8.85
N SER A 208 -25.05 2.54 -9.49
CA SER A 208 -26.41 2.58 -8.92
C SER A 208 -26.55 1.62 -7.75
N SER A 209 -27.49 1.91 -6.84
CA SER A 209 -27.88 0.94 -5.80
C SER A 209 -28.79 -0.14 -6.38
N LEU A 210 -28.56 -1.38 -5.97
CA LEU A 210 -29.38 -2.53 -6.34
C LEU A 210 -29.56 -3.48 -5.15
N SER A 211 -30.52 -4.38 -5.27
CA SER A 211 -30.76 -5.43 -4.27
C SER A 211 -30.18 -6.75 -4.75
N VAL A 212 -29.17 -7.27 -4.06
CA VAL A 212 -28.54 -8.58 -4.33
C VAL A 212 -28.69 -9.43 -3.08
N ASN A 213 -29.29 -10.62 -3.19
CA ASN A 213 -29.50 -11.53 -2.05
C ASN A 213 -30.20 -10.89 -0.84
N SER A 214 -31.14 -9.96 -1.08
CA SER A 214 -31.82 -9.15 -0.04
C SER A 214 -30.94 -8.13 0.68
N GLU A 215 -29.72 -7.89 0.19
CA GLU A 215 -28.82 -6.82 0.63
C GLU A 215 -28.87 -5.66 -0.35
N THR A 216 -28.91 -4.42 0.18
CA THR A 216 -28.76 -3.22 -0.65
C THR A 216 -27.27 -2.95 -0.86
N VAL A 217 -26.80 -3.20 -2.07
CA VAL A 217 -25.42 -2.97 -2.50
C VAL A 217 -25.39 -1.90 -3.58
N LYS A 218 -24.20 -1.47 -3.97
CA LYS A 218 -23.99 -0.57 -5.12
C LYS A 218 -23.09 -1.24 -6.15
N GLU A 219 -23.28 -0.91 -7.41
CA GLU A 219 -22.39 -1.34 -8.48
C GLU A 219 -20.97 -0.81 -8.24
N LEU A 220 -19.98 -1.62 -8.60
CA LEU A 220 -18.58 -1.21 -8.67
C LEU A 220 -18.19 -1.20 -10.14
N LEU A 221 -17.81 -0.03 -10.65
CA LEU A 221 -17.55 0.19 -12.07
C LEU A 221 -16.11 0.63 -12.27
N TYR A 222 -15.48 0.19 -13.36
CA TYR A 222 -14.17 0.68 -13.79
C TYR A 222 -14.32 1.97 -14.62
N THR A 223 -13.51 2.99 -14.31
CA THR A 223 -13.49 4.27 -15.03
C THR A 223 -12.14 4.95 -14.88
N VAL A 224 -11.67 5.70 -15.88
CA VAL A 224 -10.32 6.31 -15.90
C VAL A 224 -10.16 7.42 -14.85
N ASN A 225 -11.25 7.93 -14.27
CA ASN A 225 -11.25 8.93 -13.20
C ASN A 225 -12.30 8.57 -12.15
N GLY A 226 -12.03 7.51 -11.40
CA GLY A 226 -12.91 7.02 -10.37
C GLY A 226 -12.77 7.78 -9.05
N GLU A 227 -13.29 7.15 -8.01
CA GLU A 227 -13.11 7.57 -6.63
C GLU A 227 -11.77 7.06 -6.08
N GLU A 228 -11.34 7.63 -4.95
CA GLU A 228 -10.15 7.14 -4.26
C GLU A 228 -10.46 5.93 -3.37
N TRP A 229 -9.71 4.85 -3.56
CA TRP A 229 -9.77 3.62 -2.78
C TRP A 229 -8.47 3.41 -1.99
N GLU A 230 -8.50 2.55 -0.97
CA GLU A 230 -7.32 2.11 -0.22
C GLU A 230 -7.37 0.62 0.13
N LEU A 231 -6.19 0.02 0.28
CA LEU A 231 -6.02 -1.31 0.85
C LEU A 231 -6.06 -1.17 2.39
N ALA A 232 -6.97 -1.90 3.02
CA ALA A 232 -7.24 -1.87 4.46
C ALA A 232 -7.04 -3.23 5.11
#